data_AF-A0ABD5ZXK1-F1
#
_entry.id   AF-A0ABD5ZXK1-F1
#
_cell.length_a   1.000
_cell.length_b   1.000
_cell.length_c   1.000
_cell.angle_alpha   90.00
_cell.angle_beta   90.00
_cell.angle_gamma   90.00
#
_symmetry.space_group_name_H-M   'P 1'
#
loop_
_entity.id
_entity.type
_entity.pdbx_description
1 polymer ?
#
loop_
_entity_poly.entity_id
_entity_poly.type
_entity_poly.pdbx_seq_one_letter_code
_entity_poly.pdbx_strand_id
1 'polypeptide(L)'
;MMASRNVDDTETILADLELTRGLTIRMTAIGTLGMIVGWAVFSTLYQMATGHVARFQFAPPGIGWWTDALNVVVIVILGTAFIVPHEWLHGLAIRYYGGEARYGVGIAHFILPYAYATTDHEFSRNQFIVVLLTPLVVLTVLGVPLMIVFEWGWLIVPLTLNAAGAIADIWMTLMVLSYPAHIRIVDHEGGVRILGREADRPRSLSITKLVWEALSGAAVATFGVLILLAVGGPILLSILGIESLTVGTPGTITYVFSFTNTPEEISFGVGLGVLSLGATVGLGYALLRSYLRGKRPAETTVESE
;
A
#
# COMPACT_ATOMS: atom_id res chain seq x y z
N MET A 1 46.00 -28.71 -18.05
CA MET A 1 44.55 -28.93 -17.84
C MET A 1 44.16 -28.13 -16.61
N MET A 2 43.90 -26.82 -16.80
CA MET A 2 43.62 -25.88 -15.72
C MET A 2 42.10 -25.83 -15.57
N ALA A 3 41.60 -26.22 -14.39
CA ALA A 3 40.19 -26.19 -14.08
C ALA A 3 39.70 -24.74 -14.10
N SER A 4 38.93 -24.37 -15.12
CA SER A 4 38.01 -23.25 -15.05
C SER A 4 36.99 -23.59 -13.94
N ARG A 5 37.24 -23.10 -12.72
CA ARG A 5 36.18 -23.03 -11.73
C ARG A 5 35.18 -22.01 -12.26
N ASN A 6 33.98 -22.47 -12.59
CA ASN A 6 32.85 -21.64 -12.97
C ASN A 6 32.68 -20.52 -11.94
N VAL A 7 32.97 -19.28 -12.33
CA VAL A 7 32.69 -18.06 -11.57
C VAL A 7 31.18 -17.92 -11.30
N ASP A 8 30.35 -18.66 -12.03
CA ASP A 8 28.87 -18.63 -12.04
C ASP A 8 28.18 -19.41 -10.90
N ASP A 9 28.93 -20.12 -10.05
CA ASP A 9 28.36 -20.98 -8.99
C ASP A 9 28.55 -20.42 -7.56
N THR A 10 29.14 -19.22 -7.43
CA THR A 10 29.30 -18.55 -6.13
C THR A 10 28.02 -17.79 -5.80
N GLU A 11 27.48 -18.00 -4.60
CA GLU A 11 26.33 -17.24 -4.12
C GLU A 11 26.70 -15.76 -3.96
N THR A 12 25.91 -14.88 -4.56
CA THR A 12 26.10 -13.43 -4.56
C THR A 12 24.85 -12.72 -4.04
N ILE A 13 25.03 -11.45 -3.65
CA ILE A 13 23.90 -10.56 -3.34
C ILE A 13 23.29 -10.10 -4.65
N LEU A 14 22.07 -10.57 -4.94
CA LEU A 14 21.36 -10.22 -6.18
C LEU A 14 20.66 -8.87 -6.06
N ALA A 15 20.16 -8.55 -4.87
CA ALA A 15 19.54 -7.27 -4.55
C ALA A 15 19.58 -7.02 -3.04
N ASP A 16 19.70 -5.74 -2.67
CA ASP A 16 19.49 -5.27 -1.31
C ASP A 16 18.45 -4.13 -1.38
N LEU A 17 17.29 -4.36 -0.76
CA LEU A 17 16.10 -3.54 -0.93
C LEU A 17 15.85 -2.71 0.31
N GLU A 18 16.25 -1.45 0.24
CA GLU A 18 16.01 -0.50 1.30
C GLU A 18 14.74 0.34 1.06
N LEU A 19 14.14 0.77 2.16
CA LEU A 19 12.98 1.65 2.17
C LEU A 19 13.40 3.08 1.81
N THR A 20 13.57 3.36 0.52
CA THR A 20 13.91 4.71 0.03
C THR A 20 12.75 5.71 0.24
N ARG A 21 13.05 7.01 0.26
CA ARG A 21 12.03 8.08 0.33
C ARG A 21 10.98 7.96 -0.78
N GLY A 22 11.43 7.74 -2.00
CA GLY A 22 10.54 7.62 -3.17
C GLY A 22 9.68 6.35 -3.15
N LEU A 23 10.15 5.29 -2.49
CA LEU A 23 9.34 4.10 -2.25
C LEU A 23 8.32 4.37 -1.14
N THR A 24 8.73 5.01 -0.06
CA THR A 24 7.86 5.39 1.07
C THR A 24 6.67 6.22 0.60
N ILE A 25 6.89 7.28 -0.18
CA ILE A 25 5.81 8.12 -0.74
C ILE A 25 4.84 7.29 -1.60
N ARG A 26 5.38 6.37 -2.42
CA ARG A 26 4.55 5.47 -3.23
C ARG A 26 3.71 4.55 -2.35
N MET A 27 4.29 3.95 -1.32
CA MET A 27 3.58 3.07 -0.38
C MET A 27 2.51 3.83 0.40
N THR A 28 2.77 5.07 0.83
CA THR A 28 1.76 5.92 1.49
C THR A 28 0.58 6.23 0.55
N ALA A 29 0.86 6.58 -0.72
CA ALA A 29 -0.20 6.87 -1.68
C ALA A 29 -1.04 5.64 -2.04
N ILE A 30 -0.38 4.51 -2.33
CA ILE A 30 -1.08 3.25 -2.63
C ILE A 30 -1.82 2.75 -1.39
N GLY A 31 -1.21 2.86 -0.20
CA GLY A 31 -1.80 2.55 1.10
C GLY A 31 -3.10 3.31 1.34
N THR A 32 -3.06 4.63 1.16
CA THR A 32 -4.23 5.51 1.35
C THR A 32 -5.37 5.16 0.40
N LEU A 33 -5.05 4.88 -0.87
CA LEU A 33 -6.06 4.45 -1.83
C LEU A 33 -6.57 3.04 -1.55
N GLY A 34 -5.69 2.14 -1.12
CA GLY A 34 -6.03 0.80 -0.64
C GLY A 34 -6.99 0.86 0.54
N MET A 35 -6.85 1.83 1.43
CA MET A 35 -7.80 2.10 2.51
C MET A 35 -9.18 2.51 1.96
N ILE A 36 -9.24 3.41 0.98
CA ILE A 36 -10.52 3.82 0.36
C ILE A 36 -11.19 2.63 -0.34
N VAL A 37 -10.43 1.86 -1.11
CA VAL A 37 -10.92 0.66 -1.81
C VAL A 37 -11.37 -0.40 -0.82
N GLY A 38 -10.56 -0.70 0.19
CA GLY A 38 -10.87 -1.66 1.24
C GLY A 38 -12.14 -1.29 1.99
N TRP A 39 -12.29 -0.02 2.36
CA TRP A 39 -13.49 0.49 3.02
C TRP A 39 -14.74 0.24 2.16
N ALA A 40 -14.67 0.58 0.87
CA ALA A 40 -15.77 0.37 -0.07
C ALA A 40 -16.12 -1.12 -0.21
N VAL A 41 -15.11 -1.98 -0.39
CA VAL A 41 -15.29 -3.43 -0.53
C VAL A 41 -15.93 -4.04 0.72
N PHE A 42 -15.35 -3.80 1.90
CA PHE A 42 -15.85 -4.39 3.15
C PHE A 42 -17.21 -3.82 3.55
N SER A 43 -17.47 -2.53 3.34
CA SER A 43 -18.79 -1.93 3.60
C SER A 43 -19.86 -2.48 2.67
N THR A 44 -19.55 -2.63 1.38
CA THR A 44 -20.48 -3.20 0.39
C THR A 44 -20.76 -4.66 0.71
N LEU A 45 -19.72 -5.45 1.01
CA LEU A 45 -19.86 -6.84 1.41
C LEU A 45 -20.73 -6.99 2.66
N TYR A 46 -20.48 -6.17 3.69
CA TYR A 46 -21.27 -6.15 4.91
C TYR A 46 -22.74 -5.84 4.63
N GLN A 47 -23.01 -4.79 3.84
CA GLN A 47 -24.37 -4.39 3.49
C GLN A 47 -25.11 -5.46 2.68
N MET A 48 -24.43 -6.07 1.71
CA MET A 48 -25.03 -7.14 0.91
C MET A 48 -25.32 -8.40 1.73
N ALA A 49 -24.47 -8.73 2.70
CA ALA A 49 -24.62 -9.94 3.50
C ALA A 49 -25.63 -9.80 4.66
N THR A 50 -25.71 -8.61 5.27
CA THR A 50 -26.53 -8.37 6.48
C THR A 50 -27.81 -7.57 6.20
N GLY A 51 -27.89 -6.86 5.07
CA GLY A 51 -28.95 -5.90 4.78
C GLY A 51 -28.79 -4.55 5.50
N HIS A 52 -27.77 -4.40 6.35
CA HIS A 52 -27.54 -3.21 7.17
C HIS A 52 -26.36 -2.38 6.66
N VAL A 53 -26.49 -1.05 6.71
CA VAL A 53 -25.32 -0.16 6.56
C VAL A 53 -24.54 -0.17 7.87
N ALA A 54 -23.23 -0.36 7.80
CA ALA A 54 -22.38 -0.33 8.98
C ALA A 54 -22.47 1.04 9.67
N ARG A 55 -22.72 1.03 10.98
CA ARG A 55 -22.77 2.23 11.81
C ARG A 55 -21.58 2.23 12.76
N PHE A 56 -20.81 3.31 12.74
CA PHE A 56 -19.66 3.51 13.64
C PHE A 56 -20.09 4.38 14.82
N GLN A 57 -21.14 3.94 15.49
CA GLN A 57 -21.73 4.64 16.63
C GLN A 57 -21.63 3.74 17.86
N PHE A 58 -20.69 4.10 18.74
CA PHE A 58 -20.37 3.36 19.96
C PHE A 58 -20.97 4.02 21.20
N ALA A 59 -21.34 5.30 21.10
CA ALA A 59 -22.02 6.07 22.14
C ALA A 59 -23.48 6.41 21.74
N PRO A 60 -24.41 6.56 22.71
CA PRO A 60 -25.76 7.02 22.40
C PRO A 60 -25.75 8.43 21.79
N PRO A 61 -26.57 8.70 20.76
CA PRO A 61 -26.55 9.98 20.06
C PRO A 61 -27.24 11.08 20.89
N GLY A 62 -26.83 12.33 20.70
CA GLY A 62 -27.57 13.49 21.22
C GLY A 62 -27.42 13.76 22.72
N ILE A 63 -26.53 13.06 23.43
CA ILE A 63 -26.26 13.30 24.86
C ILE A 63 -25.23 14.44 25.06
N GLY A 64 -24.39 14.74 24.04
CA GLY A 64 -23.46 15.87 24.04
C GLY A 64 -22.22 15.63 23.17
N TRP A 65 -21.43 16.68 22.95
CA TRP A 65 -20.25 16.66 22.06
C TRP A 65 -19.20 15.58 22.41
N TRP A 66 -19.13 15.17 23.67
CA TRP A 66 -18.18 14.16 24.13
C TRP A 66 -18.47 12.76 23.56
N THR A 67 -19.72 12.49 23.14
CA THR A 67 -20.10 11.21 22.53
C THR A 67 -19.53 11.05 21.11
N ASP A 68 -19.50 12.14 20.33
CA ASP A 68 -18.85 12.17 19.01
C ASP A 68 -17.34 12.04 19.16
N ALA A 69 -16.76 12.75 20.14
CA ALA A 69 -15.34 12.61 20.46
C ALA A 69 -14.99 11.16 20.85
N LEU A 70 -15.85 10.50 21.65
CA LEU A 70 -15.67 9.09 22.01
C LEU A 70 -15.71 8.16 20.79
N ASN A 71 -16.67 8.36 19.87
CA ASN A 71 -16.75 7.57 18.63
C ASN A 71 -15.45 7.70 17.82
N VAL A 72 -14.91 8.91 17.68
CA VAL A 72 -13.62 9.15 17.00
C VAL A 72 -12.48 8.43 17.72
N VAL A 73 -12.41 8.54 19.06
CA VAL A 73 -11.38 7.84 19.84
C VAL A 73 -11.46 6.32 19.64
N VAL A 74 -12.67 5.74 19.65
CA VAL A 74 -12.85 4.30 19.40
C VAL A 74 -12.39 3.92 17.99
N ILE A 75 -12.72 4.71 16.97
CA ILE A 75 -12.23 4.46 15.60
C ILE A 75 -10.71 4.53 15.52
N VAL A 76 -10.07 5.49 16.19
CA VAL A 76 -8.61 5.60 16.25
C VAL A 76 -7.99 4.40 16.96
N ILE A 77 -8.58 3.95 18.08
CA ILE A 77 -8.14 2.75 18.79
C ILE A 77 -8.27 1.53 17.87
N LEU A 78 -9.43 1.32 17.25
CA LEU A 78 -9.64 0.20 16.32
C LEU A 78 -8.65 0.26 15.14
N GLY A 79 -8.40 1.47 14.65
CA GLY A 79 -7.50 1.71 13.53
C GLY A 79 -6.02 1.59 13.85
N THR A 80 -5.63 1.51 15.12
CA THR A 80 -4.25 1.26 15.54
C THR A 80 -4.08 -0.14 16.14
N ALA A 81 -5.12 -0.67 16.77
CA ALA A 81 -5.12 -1.98 17.41
C ALA A 81 -4.85 -3.12 16.43
N PHE A 82 -5.21 -2.99 15.14
CA PHE A 82 -4.95 -4.02 14.12
C PHE A 82 -3.45 -4.28 13.89
N ILE A 83 -2.59 -3.30 14.14
CA ILE A 83 -1.14 -3.42 13.93
C ILE A 83 -0.58 -4.53 14.81
N VAL A 84 -1.06 -4.66 16.05
CA VAL A 84 -0.57 -5.66 17.00
C VAL A 84 -0.76 -7.10 16.51
N PRO A 85 -1.98 -7.57 16.17
CA PRO A 85 -2.15 -8.91 15.63
C PRO A 85 -1.51 -9.06 14.25
N HIS A 86 -1.39 -7.99 13.46
CA HIS A 86 -0.73 -8.03 12.16
C HIS A 86 0.75 -8.41 12.30
N GLU A 87 1.51 -7.64 13.07
CA GLU A 87 2.93 -7.93 13.31
C GLU A 87 3.12 -9.25 14.04
N TRP A 88 2.27 -9.55 15.03
CA TRP A 88 2.33 -10.81 15.75
C TRP A 88 2.18 -12.02 14.81
N LEU A 89 1.32 -11.93 13.80
CA LEU A 89 1.14 -12.99 12.81
C LEU A 89 2.37 -13.15 11.89
N HIS A 90 3.03 -12.06 11.49
CA HIS A 90 4.34 -12.15 10.84
C HIS A 90 5.34 -12.90 11.74
N GLY A 91 5.44 -12.51 13.01
CA GLY A 91 6.36 -13.15 13.95
C GLY A 91 6.04 -14.61 14.23
N LEU A 92 4.77 -15.01 14.24
CA LEU A 92 4.37 -16.42 14.30
C LEU A 92 4.81 -17.20 13.05
N ALA A 93 4.63 -16.63 11.86
CA ALA A 93 5.07 -17.26 10.61
C ALA A 93 6.61 -17.38 10.56
N ILE A 94 7.34 -16.35 11.01
CA ILE A 94 8.80 -16.37 11.15
C ILE A 94 9.24 -17.53 12.05
N ARG A 95 8.63 -17.65 13.24
CA ARG A 95 8.93 -18.74 14.21
C ARG A 95 8.58 -20.11 13.67
N TYR A 96 7.47 -20.23 12.95
CA TYR A 96 7.06 -21.50 12.32
C TYR A 96 8.13 -22.04 11.37
N TYR A 97 8.83 -21.15 10.66
CA TYR A 97 9.92 -21.51 9.75
C TYR A 97 11.31 -21.53 10.41
N GLY A 98 11.40 -21.40 11.74
CA GLY A 98 12.64 -21.53 12.49
C GLY A 98 13.43 -20.23 12.68
N GLY A 99 12.85 -19.08 12.34
CA GLY A 99 13.45 -17.77 12.61
C GLY A 99 13.12 -17.24 14.01
N GLU A 100 13.98 -16.37 14.54
CA GLU A 100 13.73 -15.65 15.78
C GLU A 100 13.10 -14.29 15.48
N ALA A 101 11.79 -14.18 15.68
CA ALA A 101 11.05 -12.95 15.43
C ALA A 101 11.40 -11.85 16.44
N ARG A 102 11.85 -10.70 15.93
CA ARG A 102 12.06 -9.47 16.69
C ARG A 102 11.09 -8.41 16.20
N TYR A 103 10.49 -7.67 17.12
CA TYR A 103 9.48 -6.67 16.81
C TYR A 103 10.02 -5.26 17.04
N GLY A 104 9.60 -4.31 16.21
CA GLY A 104 9.94 -2.91 16.37
C GLY A 104 8.87 -1.99 15.81
N VAL A 105 9.01 -0.70 16.13
CA VAL A 105 8.19 0.38 15.60
C VAL A 105 9.12 1.51 15.14
N GLY A 106 8.77 2.16 14.04
CA GLY A 106 9.56 3.22 13.46
C GLY A 106 8.72 4.20 12.65
N ILE A 107 9.35 5.29 12.22
CA ILE A 107 8.75 6.22 11.27
C ILE A 107 9.71 6.35 10.10
N ALA A 108 9.33 5.78 8.95
CA ALA A 108 10.13 5.85 7.75
C ALA A 108 10.06 7.27 7.17
N HIS A 109 11.22 7.94 7.11
CA HIS A 109 11.41 9.26 6.52
C HIS A 109 10.44 10.34 7.03
N PHE A 110 9.98 10.24 8.28
CA PHE A 110 8.99 11.14 8.90
C PHE A 110 7.60 11.16 8.23
N ILE A 111 7.31 10.18 7.36
CA ILE A 111 6.09 10.15 6.55
C ILE A 111 5.21 8.95 6.92
N LEU A 112 5.82 7.76 7.08
CA LEU A 112 5.08 6.52 7.26
C LEU A 112 5.45 5.88 8.60
N PRO A 113 4.57 5.94 9.62
CA PRO A 113 4.68 5.05 10.77
C PRO A 113 4.60 3.60 10.29
N TYR A 114 5.53 2.77 10.74
CA TYR A 114 5.50 1.34 10.46
C TYR A 114 5.85 0.57 11.72
N ALA A 115 5.24 -0.60 11.86
CA ALA A 115 5.73 -1.63 12.75
C ALA A 115 6.37 -2.72 11.88
N TYR A 116 7.22 -3.53 12.47
CA TYR A 116 7.86 -4.63 11.75
C TYR A 116 8.09 -5.81 12.66
N ALA A 117 8.09 -7.01 12.06
CA ALA A 117 8.62 -8.23 12.63
C ALA A 117 9.73 -8.76 11.71
N THR A 118 10.97 -8.83 12.21
CA THR A 118 12.16 -9.14 11.41
C THR A 118 13.02 -10.24 12.02
N THR A 119 13.95 -10.81 11.25
CA THR A 119 14.85 -11.89 11.71
C THR A 119 16.07 -12.07 10.81
N ASP A 120 17.24 -12.39 11.37
CA ASP A 120 18.43 -12.70 10.56
C ASP A 120 18.39 -14.11 9.93
N HIS A 121 17.25 -14.80 10.06
CA HIS A 121 17.04 -16.11 9.48
C HIS A 121 16.85 -16.02 7.96
N GLU A 122 17.55 -16.90 7.24
CA GLU A 122 17.39 -17.02 5.80
C GLU A 122 16.18 -17.91 5.43
N PHE A 123 15.21 -17.31 4.75
CA PHE A 123 14.07 -18.02 4.19
C PHE A 123 14.30 -18.39 2.73
N SER A 124 13.72 -19.51 2.29
CA SER A 124 13.47 -19.69 0.86
C SER A 124 12.41 -18.69 0.39
N ARG A 125 12.39 -18.39 -0.91
CA ARG A 125 11.39 -17.49 -1.52
C ARG A 125 9.97 -17.77 -1.05
N ASN A 126 9.53 -19.03 -1.09
CA ASN A 126 8.14 -19.38 -0.78
C ASN A 126 7.85 -19.28 0.72
N GLN A 127 8.81 -19.59 1.60
CA GLN A 127 8.65 -19.39 3.04
C GLN A 127 8.50 -17.89 3.35
N PHE A 128 9.31 -17.05 2.71
CA PHE A 128 9.21 -15.61 2.88
C PHE A 128 7.87 -15.05 2.40
N ILE A 129 7.36 -15.52 1.26
CA ILE A 129 6.01 -15.15 0.79
C ILE A 129 4.93 -15.52 1.82
N VAL A 130 5.03 -16.70 2.45
CA VAL A 130 4.08 -17.08 3.51
C VAL A 130 4.21 -16.12 4.68
N VAL A 131 5.42 -15.79 5.13
CA VAL A 131 5.64 -14.80 6.19
C VAL A 131 4.97 -13.47 5.86
N LEU A 132 5.19 -12.94 4.65
CA LEU A 132 4.60 -11.68 4.19
C LEU A 132 3.07 -11.71 4.14
N LEU A 133 2.47 -12.76 3.59
CA LEU A 133 1.02 -12.80 3.36
C LEU A 133 0.20 -13.29 4.55
N THR A 134 0.83 -13.86 5.58
CA THR A 134 0.13 -14.46 6.72
C THR A 134 -0.84 -13.48 7.39
N PRO A 135 -0.45 -12.24 7.75
CA PRO A 135 -1.38 -11.33 8.43
C PRO A 135 -2.57 -10.96 7.55
N LEU A 136 -2.32 -10.63 6.28
CA LEU A 136 -3.37 -10.29 5.33
C LEU A 136 -4.40 -11.42 5.21
N VAL A 137 -3.93 -12.65 4.99
CA VAL A 137 -4.78 -13.82 4.80
C VAL A 137 -5.52 -14.16 6.10
N VAL A 138 -4.81 -14.33 7.22
CA VAL A 138 -5.41 -14.78 8.48
C VAL A 138 -6.42 -13.76 9.02
N LEU A 139 -6.06 -12.48 9.05
CA LEU A 139 -6.98 -11.45 9.58
C LEU A 139 -8.20 -11.25 8.68
N THR A 140 -8.06 -11.39 7.36
CA THR A 140 -9.21 -11.29 6.45
C THR A 140 -10.10 -12.53 6.52
N VAL A 141 -9.52 -13.73 6.49
CA VAL A 141 -10.26 -15.00 6.53
C VAL A 141 -10.99 -15.19 7.86
N LEU A 142 -10.46 -14.68 8.97
CA LEU A 142 -11.16 -14.69 10.25
C LEU A 142 -12.10 -13.50 10.42
N GLY A 143 -11.63 -12.29 10.10
CA GLY A 143 -12.37 -11.07 10.37
C GLY A 143 -13.62 -10.91 9.50
N VAL A 144 -13.59 -11.33 8.23
CA VAL A 144 -14.77 -11.22 7.35
C VAL A 144 -15.94 -12.09 7.82
N PRO A 145 -15.75 -13.41 8.11
CA PRO A 145 -16.82 -14.21 8.70
C PRO A 145 -17.32 -13.67 10.04
N LEU A 146 -16.42 -13.24 10.94
CA LEU A 146 -16.83 -12.64 12.21
C LEU A 146 -17.67 -11.38 12.00
N MET A 147 -17.26 -10.51 11.08
CA MET A 147 -17.98 -9.29 10.71
C MET A 147 -19.39 -9.59 10.22
N ILE A 148 -19.56 -10.64 9.41
CA ILE A 148 -20.86 -10.99 8.82
C ILE A 148 -21.75 -11.75 9.81
N VAL A 149 -21.23 -12.82 10.44
CA VAL A 149 -22.01 -13.72 11.31
C VAL A 149 -22.51 -13.01 12.55
N PHE A 150 -21.71 -12.11 13.13
CA PHE A 150 -22.08 -11.37 14.32
C PHE A 150 -22.59 -9.95 14.03
N GLU A 151 -22.71 -9.58 12.74
CA GLU A 151 -23.09 -8.24 12.30
C GLU A 151 -22.22 -7.13 12.94
N TRP A 152 -20.93 -7.42 13.10
CA TRP A 152 -19.95 -6.51 13.69
C TRP A 152 -19.38 -5.55 12.65
N GLY A 153 -20.20 -4.61 12.18
CA GLY A 153 -19.81 -3.62 11.17
C GLY A 153 -18.58 -2.78 11.53
N TRP A 154 -18.23 -2.65 12.82
CA TRP A 154 -17.02 -1.98 13.26
C TRP A 154 -15.72 -2.66 12.78
N LEU A 155 -15.76 -3.97 12.45
CA LEU A 155 -14.62 -4.72 11.91
C LEU A 155 -14.17 -4.23 10.52
N ILE A 156 -15.00 -3.45 9.81
CA ILE A 156 -14.60 -2.78 8.57
C ILE A 156 -13.34 -1.93 8.77
N VAL A 157 -13.22 -1.24 9.92
CA VAL A 157 -12.06 -0.37 10.23
C VAL A 157 -10.75 -1.18 10.24
N PRO A 158 -10.56 -2.17 11.15
CA PRO A 158 -9.32 -2.93 11.19
C PRO A 158 -9.08 -3.80 9.94
N LEU A 159 -10.13 -4.34 9.29
CA LEU A 159 -9.97 -5.10 8.04
C LEU A 159 -9.45 -4.24 6.89
N THR A 160 -10.01 -3.03 6.76
CA THR A 160 -9.57 -2.06 5.76
C THR A 160 -8.12 -1.68 5.98
N LEU A 161 -7.74 -1.39 7.23
CA LEU A 161 -6.40 -0.95 7.57
C LEU A 161 -5.37 -2.08 7.49
N ASN A 162 -5.78 -3.32 7.79
CA ASN A 162 -4.97 -4.51 7.51
C ASN A 162 -4.67 -4.66 6.02
N ALA A 163 -5.68 -4.53 5.16
CA ALA A 163 -5.50 -4.60 3.71
C ALA A 163 -4.62 -3.44 3.19
N ALA A 164 -4.81 -2.23 3.72
CA ALA A 164 -4.00 -1.08 3.37
C ALA A 164 -2.54 -1.21 3.84
N GLY A 165 -2.33 -1.70 5.06
CA GLY A 165 -1.00 -1.95 5.64
C GLY A 165 -0.22 -3.03 4.90
N ALA A 166 -0.91 -4.08 4.46
CA ALA A 166 -0.31 -5.20 3.72
C ALA A 166 0.15 -4.87 2.30
N ILE A 167 0.02 -3.62 1.84
CA ILE A 167 0.46 -3.22 0.49
C ILE A 167 1.97 -3.39 0.32
N ALA A 168 2.76 -3.12 1.36
CA ALA A 168 4.20 -3.36 1.34
C ALA A 168 4.50 -4.86 1.18
N ASP A 169 3.75 -5.72 1.88
CA ASP A 169 3.89 -7.18 1.81
C ASP A 169 3.51 -7.74 0.45
N ILE A 170 2.41 -7.26 -0.13
CA ILE A 170 1.98 -7.62 -1.49
C ILE A 170 3.04 -7.18 -2.49
N TRP A 171 3.55 -5.94 -2.37
CA TRP A 171 4.59 -5.45 -3.26
C TRP A 171 5.87 -6.30 -3.18
N MET A 172 6.33 -6.59 -1.96
CA MET A 172 7.50 -7.42 -1.71
C MET A 172 7.27 -8.83 -2.26
N THR A 173 6.08 -9.41 -2.06
CA THR A 173 5.67 -10.69 -2.66
C THR A 173 5.77 -10.67 -4.19
N LEU A 174 5.18 -9.68 -4.85
CA LEU A 174 5.22 -9.54 -6.31
C LEU A 174 6.65 -9.38 -6.85
N MET A 175 7.52 -8.73 -6.07
CA MET A 175 8.91 -8.54 -6.42
C MET A 175 9.70 -9.85 -6.27
N VAL A 176 9.59 -10.58 -5.15
CA VAL A 176 10.31 -11.85 -4.96
C VAL A 176 9.80 -12.95 -5.88
N LEU A 177 8.54 -12.90 -6.33
CA LEU A 177 8.00 -13.81 -7.35
C LEU A 177 8.71 -13.71 -8.71
N SER A 178 9.44 -12.63 -8.97
CA SER A 178 10.25 -12.50 -10.17
C SER A 178 11.57 -13.29 -10.12
N TYR A 179 11.92 -13.82 -8.95
CA TYR A 179 13.11 -14.66 -8.74
C TYR A 179 12.75 -16.17 -8.70
N PRO A 180 13.71 -17.06 -9.01
CA PRO A 180 13.55 -18.52 -8.87
C PRO A 180 13.19 -18.96 -7.45
N ALA A 181 12.61 -20.15 -7.28
CA ALA A 181 12.12 -20.61 -5.98
C ALA A 181 13.24 -20.92 -4.96
N HIS A 182 14.45 -21.19 -5.43
CA HIS A 182 15.60 -21.61 -4.62
C HIS A 182 16.41 -20.44 -4.04
N ILE A 183 16.08 -19.19 -4.37
CA ILE A 183 16.78 -18.04 -3.78
C ILE A 183 16.59 -17.99 -2.26
N ARG A 184 17.57 -17.40 -1.58
CA ARG A 184 17.54 -17.17 -0.14
C ARG A 184 17.25 -15.69 0.12
N ILE A 185 16.43 -15.44 1.12
CA ILE A 185 15.97 -14.10 1.48
C ILE A 185 16.23 -13.88 2.96
N VAL A 186 16.87 -12.77 3.30
CA VAL A 186 17.11 -12.32 4.66
C VAL A 186 16.37 -11.01 4.85
N ASP A 187 15.49 -10.97 5.85
CA ASP A 187 14.80 -9.76 6.25
C ASP A 187 15.52 -9.12 7.43
N HIS A 188 16.06 -7.93 7.26
CA HIS A 188 16.77 -7.22 8.31
C HIS A 188 16.13 -5.86 8.56
N GLU A 189 16.50 -5.19 9.65
CA GLU A 189 15.86 -3.93 10.06
C GLU A 189 15.84 -2.85 8.97
N GLY A 190 16.89 -2.78 8.14
CA GLY A 190 16.98 -1.82 7.03
C GLY A 190 16.19 -2.19 5.75
N GLY A 191 15.68 -3.42 5.63
CA GLY A 191 15.11 -3.93 4.38
C GLY A 191 15.35 -5.41 4.12
N VAL A 192 15.30 -5.80 2.85
CA VAL A 192 15.36 -7.22 2.44
C VAL A 192 16.53 -7.48 1.52
N ARG A 193 17.36 -8.45 1.88
CA ARG A 193 18.48 -8.93 1.06
C ARG A 193 18.12 -10.23 0.34
N ILE A 194 18.40 -10.26 -0.95
CA ILE A 194 18.17 -11.43 -1.82
C ILE A 194 19.52 -12.02 -2.22
N LEU A 195 19.70 -13.31 -1.92
CA LEU A 195 20.90 -14.10 -2.19
C LEU A 195 20.58 -15.19 -3.22
N GLY A 196 21.50 -15.44 -4.13
CA GLY A 196 21.38 -16.49 -5.15
C GLY A 196 22.55 -16.44 -6.14
N ARG A 197 22.38 -17.03 -7.32
CA ARG A 197 23.41 -17.00 -8.37
C ARG A 197 23.18 -15.84 -9.33
N GLU A 198 24.22 -15.35 -9.98
CA GLU A 198 24.10 -14.22 -10.92
C GLU A 198 23.09 -14.52 -12.06
N ALA A 199 23.04 -15.79 -12.49
CA ALA A 199 22.06 -16.29 -13.45
C ALA A 199 20.59 -16.25 -12.97
N ASP A 200 20.35 -16.15 -11.66
CA ASP A 200 19.01 -16.08 -11.05
C ASP A 200 18.41 -14.66 -11.11
N ARG A 201 19.14 -13.66 -11.63
CA ARG A 201 18.63 -12.30 -11.76
C ARG A 201 17.41 -12.24 -12.70
N PRO A 202 16.33 -11.54 -12.32
CA PRO A 202 15.13 -11.41 -13.15
C PRO A 202 15.45 -10.74 -14.49
N ARG A 203 14.86 -11.25 -15.58
CA ARG A 203 14.97 -10.61 -16.91
C ARG A 203 14.30 -9.23 -16.92
N SER A 204 14.86 -8.31 -17.71
CA SER A 204 14.61 -6.85 -17.67
C SER A 204 13.17 -6.39 -17.96
N LEU A 205 12.33 -7.23 -18.56
CA LEU A 205 10.96 -6.90 -18.96
C LEU A 205 9.96 -7.82 -18.25
N SER A 206 9.47 -7.36 -17.10
CA SER A 206 8.38 -8.01 -16.38
C SER A 206 7.09 -7.19 -16.54
N ILE A 207 6.03 -7.83 -17.06
CA ILE A 207 4.68 -7.24 -17.15
C ILE A 207 4.23 -6.79 -15.75
N THR A 208 4.54 -7.57 -14.71
CA THR A 208 4.26 -7.24 -13.31
C THR A 208 4.87 -5.90 -12.91
N LYS A 209 6.08 -5.61 -13.38
CA LYS A 209 6.76 -4.34 -13.12
C LYS A 209 6.07 -3.18 -13.83
N LEU A 210 5.65 -3.37 -15.08
CA LEU A 210 4.91 -2.35 -15.83
C LEU A 210 3.56 -2.04 -15.15
N VAL A 211 2.82 -3.08 -14.78
CA VAL A 211 1.54 -2.94 -14.06
C VAL A 211 1.75 -2.23 -12.73
N TRP A 212 2.77 -2.62 -11.96
CA TRP A 212 3.10 -1.95 -10.70
C TRP A 212 3.48 -0.48 -10.89
N GLU A 213 4.26 -0.15 -11.93
CA GLU A 213 4.62 1.23 -12.26
C GLU A 213 3.38 2.05 -12.66
N ALA A 214 2.43 1.46 -13.39
CA ALA A 214 1.19 2.12 -13.76
C ALA A 214 0.29 2.36 -12.54
N LEU A 215 0.10 1.34 -11.70
CA LEU A 215 -0.71 1.43 -10.48
C LEU A 215 -0.10 2.42 -9.48
N SER A 216 1.21 2.35 -9.24
CA SER A 216 1.88 3.28 -8.33
C SER A 216 1.88 4.73 -8.84
N GLY A 217 2.10 4.93 -10.15
CA GLY A 217 1.99 6.25 -10.77
C GLY A 217 0.56 6.80 -10.66
N ALA A 218 -0.44 5.96 -10.92
CA ALA A 218 -1.85 6.35 -10.81
C ALA A 218 -2.21 6.69 -9.37
N ALA A 219 -1.72 5.90 -8.42
CA ALA A 219 -1.97 6.10 -7.01
C ALA A 219 -1.40 7.42 -6.50
N VAL A 220 -0.13 7.70 -6.81
CA VAL A 220 0.53 8.96 -6.42
C VAL A 220 -0.14 10.16 -7.08
N ALA A 221 -0.49 10.08 -8.36
CA ALA A 221 -1.18 11.15 -9.06
C ALA A 221 -2.57 11.43 -8.47
N THR A 222 -3.37 10.39 -8.26
CA THR A 222 -4.69 10.49 -7.63
C THR A 222 -4.58 11.11 -6.24
N PHE A 223 -3.67 10.61 -5.41
CA PHE A 223 -3.47 11.11 -4.05
C PHE A 223 -3.03 12.58 -4.03
N GLY A 224 -2.09 12.96 -4.90
CA GLY A 224 -1.66 14.35 -5.03
C GLY A 224 -2.79 15.27 -5.50
N VAL A 225 -3.59 14.84 -6.48
CA VAL A 225 -4.77 15.60 -6.95
C VAL A 225 -5.83 15.69 -5.86
N LEU A 226 -6.07 14.63 -5.08
CA LEU A 226 -6.99 14.65 -3.95
C LEU A 226 -6.56 15.68 -2.91
N ILE A 227 -5.29 15.70 -2.49
CA ILE A 227 -4.76 16.70 -1.56
C ILE A 227 -4.92 18.11 -2.16
N LEU A 228 -4.52 18.27 -3.42
CA LEU A 228 -4.60 19.57 -4.10
C LEU A 228 -6.04 20.07 -4.16
N LEU A 229 -7.01 19.23 -4.49
CA LEU A 229 -8.41 19.64 -4.62
C LEU A 229 -9.12 19.76 -3.28
N ALA A 230 -8.88 18.85 -2.33
CA ALA A 230 -9.56 18.87 -1.03
C ALA A 230 -9.00 19.93 -0.07
N VAL A 231 -7.70 20.24 -0.16
CA VAL A 231 -7.03 21.20 0.73
C VAL A 231 -6.66 22.47 -0.04
N GLY A 232 -5.89 22.34 -1.13
CA GLY A 232 -5.39 23.49 -1.89
C GLY A 232 -6.49 24.25 -2.63
N GLY A 233 -7.47 23.55 -3.20
CA GLY A 233 -8.55 24.08 -4.04
C GLY A 233 -9.37 25.13 -3.31
N PRO A 234 -10.07 24.78 -2.21
CA PRO A 234 -10.85 25.73 -1.43
C PRO A 234 -10.04 26.96 -0.99
N ILE A 235 -8.79 26.75 -0.56
CA ILE A 235 -7.91 27.85 -0.11
C ILE A 235 -7.58 28.80 -1.27
N LEU A 236 -7.07 28.26 -2.38
CA LEU A 236 -6.65 29.06 -3.53
C LEU A 236 -7.84 29.77 -4.19
N LEU A 237 -8.96 29.08 -4.39
CA LEU A 237 -10.15 29.66 -4.99
C LEU A 237 -10.75 30.77 -4.12
N SER A 238 -10.72 30.60 -2.79
CA SER A 238 -11.13 31.66 -1.85
C SER A 238 -10.22 32.88 -1.93
N ILE A 239 -8.89 32.68 -1.97
CA ILE A 239 -7.91 33.78 -2.10
C ILE A 239 -8.09 34.53 -3.43
N LEU A 240 -8.41 33.80 -4.50
CA LEU A 240 -8.66 34.35 -5.83
C LEU A 240 -10.05 35.01 -5.96
N GLY A 241 -10.90 34.93 -4.93
CA GLY A 241 -12.25 35.49 -4.95
C GLY A 241 -13.20 34.76 -5.91
N ILE A 242 -12.96 33.48 -6.19
CA ILE A 242 -13.84 32.66 -7.03
C ILE A 242 -14.98 32.16 -6.18
N GLU A 243 -16.21 32.57 -6.48
CA GLU A 243 -17.40 32.18 -5.71
C GLU A 243 -17.85 30.75 -6.01
N SER A 244 -17.71 30.28 -7.25
CA SER A 244 -18.01 28.89 -7.58
C SER A 244 -17.18 28.36 -8.74
N LEU A 245 -16.84 27.07 -8.67
CA LEU A 245 -16.16 26.34 -9.73
C LEU A 245 -16.62 24.89 -9.72
N THR A 246 -17.06 24.37 -10.85
CA THR A 246 -17.33 22.95 -11.04
C THR A 246 -16.55 22.41 -12.23
N VAL A 247 -15.82 21.32 -12.00
CA VAL A 247 -15.05 20.61 -13.01
C VAL A 247 -15.64 19.21 -13.17
N GLY A 248 -16.18 18.94 -14.36
CA GLY A 248 -16.88 17.69 -14.68
C GLY A 248 -18.38 17.75 -14.41
N THR A 249 -19.06 16.60 -14.58
CA THR A 249 -20.52 16.51 -14.43
C THR A 249 -20.88 15.77 -13.15
N PRO A 250 -21.45 16.44 -12.13
CA PRO A 250 -21.85 15.81 -10.86
C PRO A 250 -22.67 14.53 -11.05
N GLY A 251 -22.42 13.53 -10.20
CA GLY A 251 -23.09 12.23 -10.28
C GLY A 251 -22.57 11.29 -11.39
N THR A 252 -21.55 11.69 -12.14
CA THR A 252 -20.92 10.84 -13.17
C THR A 252 -19.45 10.59 -12.86
N ILE A 253 -18.83 9.64 -13.58
CA ILE A 253 -17.39 9.35 -13.49
C ILE A 253 -16.50 10.50 -13.97
N THR A 254 -17.06 11.53 -14.61
CA THR A 254 -16.30 12.71 -15.05
C THR A 254 -16.29 13.83 -14.01
N TYR A 255 -17.08 13.73 -12.95
CA TYR A 255 -17.08 14.70 -11.85
C TYR A 255 -15.72 14.67 -11.15
N VAL A 256 -14.99 15.79 -11.18
CA VAL A 256 -13.67 15.91 -10.57
C VAL A 256 -13.75 16.74 -9.29
N PHE A 257 -14.38 17.92 -9.35
CA PHE A 257 -14.37 18.87 -8.26
C PHE A 257 -15.57 19.81 -8.33
N SER A 258 -16.13 20.19 -7.19
CA SER A 258 -16.96 21.39 -7.08
C SER A 258 -16.58 22.20 -5.87
N PHE A 259 -16.76 23.51 -5.98
CA PHE A 259 -16.55 24.48 -4.93
C PHE A 259 -17.61 25.56 -5.04
N THR A 260 -18.16 25.95 -3.89
CA THR A 260 -19.06 27.09 -3.71
C THR A 260 -18.62 27.81 -2.45
N ASN A 261 -18.43 29.13 -2.54
CA ASN A 261 -18.09 30.00 -1.42
C ASN A 261 -18.87 31.30 -1.59
N THR A 262 -20.03 31.33 -0.95
CA THR A 262 -20.99 32.43 -0.90
C THR A 262 -21.24 32.80 0.57
N PRO A 263 -21.81 33.98 0.87
CA PRO A 263 -22.14 34.35 2.25
C PRO A 263 -23.04 33.34 2.97
N GLU A 264 -23.88 32.61 2.23
CA GLU A 264 -24.84 31.64 2.74
C GLU A 264 -24.33 30.19 2.73
N GLU A 265 -23.34 29.87 1.89
CA GLU A 265 -22.85 28.50 1.70
C GLU A 265 -21.35 28.44 1.39
N ILE A 266 -20.63 27.64 2.17
CA ILE A 266 -19.27 27.18 1.84
C ILE A 266 -19.33 25.66 1.71
N SER A 267 -19.18 25.16 0.48
CA SER A 267 -19.20 23.74 0.20
C SER A 267 -18.16 23.37 -0.85
N PHE A 268 -17.63 22.15 -0.74
CA PHE A 268 -16.75 21.58 -1.74
C PHE A 268 -16.94 20.07 -1.81
N GLY A 269 -16.65 19.52 -2.99
CA GLY A 269 -16.77 18.09 -3.26
C GLY A 269 -15.67 17.65 -4.20
N VAL A 270 -15.19 16.42 -4.01
CA VAL A 270 -14.25 15.78 -4.92
C VAL A 270 -14.90 14.50 -5.47
N GLY A 271 -14.89 14.36 -6.79
CA GLY A 271 -15.58 13.28 -7.48
C GLY A 271 -14.67 12.14 -7.97
N LEU A 272 -15.30 11.08 -8.49
CA LEU A 272 -14.61 9.89 -9.01
C LEU A 272 -13.73 10.15 -10.24
N GLY A 273 -13.92 11.29 -10.93
CA GLY A 273 -13.10 11.70 -12.06
C GLY A 273 -11.61 11.87 -11.72
N VAL A 274 -11.29 12.06 -10.43
CA VAL A 274 -9.89 12.07 -9.96
C VAL A 274 -9.21 10.72 -10.17
N LEU A 275 -9.95 9.60 -10.06
CA LEU A 275 -9.41 8.26 -10.35
C LEU A 275 -9.06 8.10 -11.84
N SER A 276 -9.91 8.62 -12.74
CA SER A 276 -9.67 8.59 -14.18
C SER A 276 -8.45 9.43 -14.59
N LEU A 277 -8.29 10.62 -13.97
CA LEU A 277 -7.11 11.46 -14.13
C LEU A 277 -5.85 10.75 -13.65
N GLY A 278 -5.91 10.18 -12.44
CA GLY A 278 -4.83 9.40 -11.87
C GLY A 278 -4.42 8.23 -12.75
N ALA A 279 -5.38 7.40 -13.18
CA ALA A 279 -5.13 6.25 -14.07
C ALA A 279 -4.43 6.66 -15.37
N THR A 280 -4.84 7.78 -15.97
CA THR A 280 -4.23 8.32 -17.20
C THR A 280 -2.78 8.73 -16.97
N VAL A 281 -2.52 9.49 -15.89
CA VAL A 281 -1.15 9.90 -15.52
C VAL A 281 -0.28 8.70 -15.19
N GLY A 282 -0.81 7.73 -14.45
CA GLY A 282 -0.11 6.50 -14.08
C GLY A 282 0.30 5.66 -15.27
N LEU A 283 -0.62 5.47 -16.23
CA LEU A 283 -0.32 4.77 -17.47
C LEU A 283 0.75 5.51 -18.29
N GLY A 284 0.62 6.84 -18.44
CA GLY A 284 1.62 7.66 -19.12
C GLY A 284 3.00 7.57 -18.46
N TYR A 285 3.05 7.62 -17.12
CA TYR A 285 4.27 7.44 -16.33
C TYR A 285 4.93 6.07 -16.59
N ALA A 286 4.14 4.99 -16.56
CA ALA A 286 4.64 3.64 -16.78
C ALA A 286 5.21 3.45 -18.20
N LEU A 287 4.49 3.95 -19.21
CA LEU A 287 4.93 3.89 -20.60
C LEU A 287 6.20 4.70 -20.83
N LEU A 288 6.26 5.93 -20.30
CA LEU A 288 7.45 6.78 -20.39
C LEU A 288 8.66 6.13 -19.72
N ARG A 289 8.48 5.54 -18.53
CA ARG A 289 9.56 4.89 -17.80
C ARG A 289 10.07 3.63 -18.52
N SER A 290 9.14 2.86 -19.12
CA SER A 290 9.49 1.71 -19.96
C SER A 290 10.29 2.16 -21.20
N TYR A 291 9.83 3.20 -21.89
CA TYR A 291 10.51 3.77 -23.05
C TYR A 291 11.93 4.27 -22.73
N LEU A 292 12.09 5.02 -21.64
CA LEU A 292 13.40 5.54 -21.20
C LEU A 292 14.39 4.42 -20.84
N ARG A 293 13.91 3.27 -20.33
CA ARG A 293 14.76 2.10 -20.09
C ARG A 293 15.21 1.42 -21.37
N GLY A 294 14.31 1.28 -22.35
CA GLY A 294 14.67 0.73 -23.66
C GLY A 294 15.69 1.58 -24.43
N LYS A 295 15.79 2.87 -24.09
CA LYS A 295 16.78 3.80 -24.64
C LYS A 295 18.12 3.84 -23.92
N ARG A 296 18.27 3.28 -22.71
CA ARG A 296 19.58 3.22 -22.07
C ARG A 296 20.46 2.25 -22.87
N PRO A 297 21.58 2.69 -23.47
CA PRO A 297 22.51 1.76 -24.07
C PRO A 297 22.97 0.78 -23.00
N ALA A 298 23.07 -0.50 -23.35
CA ALA A 298 23.75 -1.47 -22.51
C ALA A 298 25.14 -0.89 -22.23
N GLU A 299 25.42 -0.56 -20.97
CA GLU A 299 26.79 -0.25 -20.57
C GLU A 299 27.61 -1.48 -20.92
N THR A 300 28.37 -1.37 -22.01
CA THR A 300 29.45 -2.27 -22.34
C THR A 300 30.38 -2.26 -21.14
N THR A 301 30.38 -3.35 -20.38
CA THR A 301 31.51 -3.77 -19.57
C THR A 301 32.71 -3.91 -20.51
N VAL A 302 33.45 -2.81 -20.67
CA VAL A 302 34.80 -2.86 -21.21
C VAL A 302 35.68 -3.19 -20.02
N GLU A 303 35.99 -4.47 -19.88
CA GLU A 303 37.29 -4.87 -19.38
C GLU A 303 38.36 -4.12 -20.18
N SER A 304 39.23 -3.41 -19.48
CA SER A 304 40.56 -3.09 -20.00
C SER A 304 41.55 -3.04 -18.84
N GLU A 305 42.23 -4.18 -18.72
CA GLU A 305 43.61 -4.44 -18.25
C GLU A 305 44.05 -4.00 -16.85
#